data_AF-A0AA43RL92-F1
#
_entry.id   AF-A0AA43RL92-F1
#
_cell.length_a   1.000
_cell.length_b   1.000
_cell.length_c   1.000
_cell.angle_alpha   90.00
_cell.angle_beta   90.00
_cell.angle_gamma   90.00
#
_symmetry.space_group_name_H-M   'P 1'
#
loop_
_entity.id
_entity.type
_entity.pdbx_description
1 polymer ?
#
loop_
_entity_poly.entity_id
_entity_poly.type
_entity_poly.pdbx_seq_one_letter_code
_entity_poly.pdbx_strand_id
1 'polypeptide(L)'
;MLSVSEAAKELNVSASRVRKMISDGVIKAEKVGNTWSISESEIATRLAIKQKPGRPKKLLEDDEESYDCIDLHDVYLRLKDGKFSRPCPQTLAMMDDKDEVGFVLCVCDYFLDLKQRELIAKGVF
;
A
#
# COMPACT_ATOMS: atom_id res chain seq x y z
N MET A 1 12.90 -11.33 39.78
CA MET A 1 11.86 -10.36 39.33
C MET A 1 12.56 -9.03 39.17
N LEU A 2 12.47 -8.43 37.98
CA LEU A 2 13.26 -7.28 37.56
C LEU A 2 12.37 -6.05 37.40
N SER A 3 12.93 -4.89 37.76
CA SER A 3 12.33 -3.59 37.46
C SER A 3 12.51 -3.24 35.98
N VAL A 4 11.71 -2.28 35.48
CA VAL A 4 11.84 -1.74 34.11
C VAL A 4 13.26 -1.24 33.82
N SER A 5 13.92 -0.63 34.82
CA SER A 5 15.29 -0.12 34.68
C SER A 5 16.34 -1.22 34.56
N GLU A 6 16.16 -2.34 35.24
CA GLU A 6 17.08 -3.47 35.15
C GLU A 6 16.87 -4.24 33.85
N ALA A 7 15.61 -4.50 33.48
CA ALA A 7 15.26 -5.10 32.21
C ALA A 7 15.76 -4.29 31.00
N ALA A 8 15.75 -2.96 31.10
CA ALA A 8 16.29 -2.07 30.07
C ALA A 8 17.80 -2.26 29.87
N LYS A 9 18.55 -2.46 30.96
CA LYS A 9 19.99 -2.73 30.91
C LYS A 9 20.29 -4.09 30.29
N GLU A 10 19.54 -5.13 30.69
CA GLU A 10 19.72 -6.48 30.14
C GLU A 10 19.38 -6.57 28.65
N LEU A 11 18.33 -5.89 28.21
CA LEU A 11 17.91 -5.85 26.80
C LEU A 11 18.70 -4.83 25.97
N ASN A 12 19.58 -4.04 26.58
CA ASN A 12 20.32 -2.94 25.95
C ASN A 12 19.41 -1.95 25.17
N VAL A 13 18.30 -1.55 25.79
CA VAL A 13 17.31 -0.61 25.22
C VAL A 13 16.93 0.46 26.25
N SER A 14 16.22 1.51 25.81
CA SER A 14 15.72 2.53 26.73
C SER A 14 14.56 2.03 27.59
N ALA A 15 14.42 2.57 28.82
CA ALA A 15 13.29 2.26 29.69
C ALA A 15 11.92 2.62 29.07
N SER A 16 11.88 3.66 28.22
CA SER A 16 10.67 4.00 27.45
C SER A 16 10.31 2.90 26.45
N ARG A 17 11.30 2.29 25.80
CA ARG A 17 11.07 1.17 24.88
C ARG A 17 10.57 -0.07 25.63
N VAL A 18 11.07 -0.35 26.83
CA VAL A 18 10.56 -1.44 27.69
C VAL A 18 9.10 -1.19 28.08
N ARG A 19 8.75 0.02 28.53
CA ARG A 19 7.33 0.36 28.81
C ARG A 19 6.44 0.19 27.59
N LYS A 20 6.93 0.58 26.41
CA LYS A 20 6.22 0.36 25.15
C LYS A 20 6.05 -1.14 24.87
N MET A 21 7.05 -1.98 25.12
CA MET A 21 6.92 -3.43 24.95
C MET A 21 5.91 -4.06 25.93
N ILE A 22 5.77 -3.49 27.12
CA ILE A 22 4.72 -3.88 28.08
C ILE A 22 3.35 -3.46 27.55
N SER A 23 3.19 -2.22 27.05
CA SER A 23 1.92 -1.75 26.49
C SER A 23 1.51 -2.50 25.22
N ASP A 24 2.48 -2.85 24.38
CA ASP A 24 2.28 -3.63 23.16
C ASP A 24 2.00 -5.13 23.47
N GLY A 25 2.06 -5.54 24.75
CA GLY A 25 1.83 -6.92 25.18
C GLY A 25 2.95 -7.90 24.82
N VAL A 26 4.08 -7.40 24.32
CA VAL A 26 5.23 -8.20 23.85
C VAL A 26 6.00 -8.82 25.01
N ILE A 27 6.05 -8.14 26.15
CA ILE A 27 6.67 -8.63 27.39
C ILE A 27 5.58 -8.63 28.46
N LYS A 28 5.34 -9.79 29.08
CA LYS A 28 4.43 -9.87 30.22
C LYS A 28 5.07 -9.24 31.44
N ALA A 29 4.40 -8.26 32.01
CA ALA A 29 4.80 -7.58 33.23
C ALA A 29 3.60 -7.40 34.14
N GLU A 30 3.83 -7.46 35.44
CA GLU A 30 2.83 -7.24 36.47
C GLU A 30 3.02 -5.85 37.09
N LYS A 31 1.94 -5.11 37.29
CA LYS A 31 1.99 -3.79 37.92
C LYS A 31 1.94 -3.97 39.44
N VAL A 32 3.04 -3.64 40.12
CA VAL A 32 3.17 -3.70 41.58
C VAL A 32 3.29 -2.27 42.11
N GLY A 33 2.18 -1.74 42.63
CA GLY A 33 2.08 -0.35 43.08
C GLY A 33 2.30 0.64 41.92
N ASN A 34 3.35 1.46 42.02
CA ASN A 34 3.72 2.43 40.97
C ASN A 34 4.78 1.92 39.98
N THR A 35 5.22 0.67 40.14
CA THR A 35 6.32 0.10 39.35
C THR A 35 5.85 -1.14 38.59
N TRP A 36 6.49 -1.45 37.46
CA TRP A 36 6.27 -2.70 36.75
C TRP A 36 7.34 -3.72 37.15
N SER A 37 6.90 -4.94 37.46
CA SER A 37 7.70 -6.11 37.76
C SER A 37 7.69 -7.05 36.55
N ILE A 38 8.86 -7.42 36.04
CA ILE A 38 9.05 -8.27 34.87
C ILE A 38 9.74 -9.56 35.33
N SER A 39 9.32 -10.72 34.82
CA SER A 39 10.01 -11.98 35.10
C SER A 39 11.28 -12.11 34.26
N GLU A 40 12.33 -12.67 34.86
CA GLU A 40 13.60 -12.95 34.18
C GLU A 40 13.43 -13.88 32.98
N SER A 41 12.47 -14.81 33.06
CA SER A 41 12.15 -15.73 31.96
C SER A 41 11.67 -15.01 30.70
N GLU A 42 10.85 -13.96 30.83
CA GLU A 42 10.33 -13.18 29.70
C GLU A 42 11.41 -12.32 29.04
N ILE A 43 12.44 -11.93 29.79
CA ILE A 43 13.59 -11.21 29.23
C ILE A 43 14.50 -12.19 28.48
N ALA A 44 14.74 -13.37 29.05
CA ALA A 44 15.54 -14.41 28.42
C ALA A 44 14.92 -14.91 27.10
N THR A 45 13.60 -15.13 27.06
CA THR A 45 12.89 -15.47 25.82
C THR A 45 13.05 -14.36 24.79
N ARG A 46 12.98 -13.10 25.21
CA ARG A 46 13.10 -11.96 24.31
C ARG A 46 14.51 -11.77 23.75
N LEU A 47 15.55 -12.06 24.53
CA LEU A 47 16.95 -12.07 24.11
C LEU A 47 17.21 -13.19 23.09
N ALA A 48 16.57 -14.35 23.25
CA ALA A 48 16.69 -15.46 22.32
C ALA A 48 16.11 -15.15 20.93
N ILE A 49 15.10 -14.27 20.84
CA ILE A 49 14.50 -13.86 19.57
C ILE A 49 15.39 -12.81 18.89
N LYS A 50 16.19 -13.27 17.90
CA LYS A 50 16.93 -12.38 16.99
C LYS A 50 15.96 -11.54 16.17
N GLN A 51 15.96 -10.24 16.43
CA GLN A 51 15.20 -9.27 15.63
C GLN A 51 15.86 -9.13 14.25
N LYS A 52 15.05 -9.13 13.19
CA LYS A 52 15.56 -8.84 11.84
C LYS A 52 16.07 -7.39 11.83
N PRO A 53 17.33 -7.11 11.45
CA PRO A 53 17.81 -5.75 11.31
C PRO A 53 16.98 -5.05 10.22
N GLY A 54 16.41 -3.90 10.55
CA GLY A 54 15.57 -3.13 9.63
C GLY A 54 14.98 -1.90 10.30
N ARG A 55 14.63 -0.89 9.49
CA ARG A 55 13.89 0.29 9.95
C ARG A 55 12.56 -0.18 10.56
N PRO A 56 12.17 0.28 11.76
CA PRO A 56 10.83 0.01 12.26
C PRO A 56 9.83 0.47 11.19
N LYS A 57 8.98 -0.44 10.73
CA LYS A 57 7.87 -0.03 9.86
C LYS A 57 7.12 1.04 10.62
N LYS A 58 7.00 2.22 10.03
CA LYS A 58 6.06 3.23 10.53
C LYS A 58 4.73 2.49 10.51
N LEU A 59 4.17 2.20 11.69
CA LEU A 59 2.75 1.87 11.79
C LEU A 59 2.05 3.17 11.42
N LEU A 60 2.01 3.43 10.12
CA LEU A 60 0.86 4.08 9.58
C LEU A 60 -0.26 3.11 9.95
N GLU A 61 -1.26 3.60 10.65
CA GLU A 61 -2.60 3.05 10.54
C GLU A 61 -2.99 3.28 9.07
N ASP A 62 -2.32 2.56 8.17
CA ASP A 62 -2.82 2.31 6.84
C ASP A 62 -3.88 1.25 7.12
N ASP A 63 -5.08 1.72 7.45
CA ASP A 63 -6.23 1.18 6.78
C ASP A 63 -5.92 1.28 5.27
N GLU A 64 -5.07 0.38 4.74
CA GLU A 64 -5.22 -0.04 3.36
C GLU A 64 -6.54 -0.81 3.34
N GLU A 65 -7.64 -0.05 3.44
CA GLU A 65 -8.75 -0.29 2.55
C GLU A 65 -8.11 -0.42 1.17
N SER A 66 -7.84 -1.66 0.80
CA SER A 66 -7.51 -2.10 -0.54
C SER A 66 -8.68 -1.67 -1.39
N TYR A 67 -8.71 -0.40 -1.79
CA TYR A 67 -9.52 0.02 -2.90
C TYR A 67 -9.01 -0.83 -4.06
N ASP A 68 -9.91 -1.56 -4.72
CA ASP A 68 -9.65 -2.19 -6.01
C ASP A 68 -9.31 -1.06 -7.00
N CYS A 69 -8.10 -0.53 -6.92
CA CYS A 69 -7.65 0.52 -7.79
C CYS A 69 -7.45 -0.12 -9.15
N ILE A 70 -8.30 0.26 -10.11
CA ILE A 70 -8.14 -0.13 -11.49
C ILE A 70 -6.76 0.35 -11.93
N ASP A 71 -5.91 -0.58 -12.34
CA ASP A 71 -4.62 -0.24 -12.94
C ASP A 71 -4.87 0.43 -14.31
N LEU A 72 -4.90 1.76 -14.30
CA LEU A 72 -5.09 2.57 -15.49
C LEU A 72 -4.01 2.32 -16.55
N HIS A 73 -2.81 1.88 -16.14
CA HIS A 73 -1.75 1.55 -17.09
C HIS A 73 -2.10 0.29 -17.88
N ASP A 74 -2.61 -0.75 -17.22
CA ASP A 74 -3.06 -1.97 -17.88
C ASP A 74 -4.24 -1.69 -18.83
N VAL A 75 -5.22 -0.88 -18.39
CA VAL A 75 -6.33 -0.44 -19.24
C VAL A 75 -5.82 0.29 -20.49
N TYR A 76 -4.85 1.18 -20.32
CA TYR A 76 -4.24 1.91 -21.44
C TYR A 76 -3.54 0.97 -22.43
N LEU A 77 -2.75 -0.01 -21.96
CA LEU A 77 -2.06 -0.96 -22.82
C LEU A 77 -3.06 -1.80 -23.64
N ARG A 78 -4.10 -2.31 -22.99
CA ARG A 78 -5.17 -3.07 -23.66
C ARG A 78 -5.86 -2.25 -24.74
N LEU A 79 -6.13 -0.98 -24.47
CA LEU A 79 -6.72 -0.07 -25.43
C LEU A 79 -5.75 0.20 -26.58
N LYS A 80 -4.49 0.54 -26.29
CA LYS A 80 -3.47 0.88 -27.30
C LYS A 80 -3.26 -0.21 -28.36
N ASP A 81 -3.33 -1.48 -27.98
CA ASP A 81 -3.19 -2.62 -28.91
C ASP A 81 -4.43 -2.82 -29.80
N GLY A 82 -5.52 -2.13 -29.49
CA GLY A 82 -6.75 -2.11 -30.26
C GLY A 82 -6.59 -1.43 -31.62
N LYS A 83 -7.30 -1.95 -32.62
CA LYS A 83 -7.46 -1.27 -33.92
C LYS A 83 -8.59 -0.25 -33.81
N PHE A 84 -8.25 0.98 -33.46
CA PHE A 84 -9.23 2.07 -33.42
C PHE A 84 -9.67 2.48 -34.82
N SER A 85 -10.98 2.48 -35.01
CA SER A 85 -11.69 3.15 -36.07
C SER A 85 -12.83 3.94 -35.44
N ARG A 86 -13.39 4.91 -36.16
CA ARG A 86 -14.62 5.56 -35.69
C ARG A 86 -15.74 4.51 -35.56
N PRO A 87 -16.38 4.37 -34.39
CA PRO A 87 -17.52 3.49 -34.21
C PRO A 87 -18.65 3.87 -35.16
N CYS A 88 -19.38 2.89 -35.70
CA CYS A 88 -20.53 3.21 -36.55
C CYS A 88 -21.72 3.68 -35.69
N PRO A 89 -22.62 4.52 -36.24
CA PRO A 89 -23.77 5.04 -35.50
C PRO A 89 -24.70 3.96 -34.93
N GLN A 90 -24.76 2.80 -35.58
CA GLN A 90 -25.58 1.67 -35.13
C GLN A 90 -25.04 1.05 -33.84
N THR A 91 -23.72 0.94 -33.70
CA THR A 91 -23.08 0.45 -32.47
C THR A 91 -23.27 1.43 -31.32
N LEU A 92 -23.19 2.73 -31.60
CA LEU A 92 -23.42 3.77 -30.58
C LEU A 92 -24.89 3.81 -30.14
N ALA A 93 -25.84 3.56 -31.05
CA ALA A 93 -27.27 3.54 -30.73
C ALA A 93 -27.70 2.29 -29.94
N MET A 94 -26.86 1.24 -29.88
CA MET A 94 -27.08 0.06 -29.05
C MET A 94 -26.59 0.23 -27.61
N MET A 95 -25.87 1.31 -27.30
CA MET A 95 -25.44 1.62 -25.94
C MET A 95 -26.58 2.28 -25.18
N ASP A 96 -26.84 1.81 -23.96
CA ASP A 96 -27.97 2.28 -23.15
C ASP A 96 -27.67 3.64 -22.48
N ASP A 97 -26.39 3.93 -22.26
CA ASP A 97 -25.93 5.12 -21.55
C ASP A 97 -25.32 6.18 -22.49
N LYS A 98 -25.74 7.43 -22.32
CA LYS A 98 -25.18 8.57 -23.04
C LYS A 98 -23.73 8.84 -22.63
N ASP A 99 -23.41 8.59 -21.37
CA ASP A 99 -22.05 8.80 -20.86
C ASP A 99 -21.09 7.74 -21.43
N GLU A 100 -21.57 6.51 -21.62
CA GLU A 100 -20.84 5.43 -22.31
C GLU A 100 -20.54 5.81 -23.76
N VAL A 101 -21.53 6.32 -24.50
CA VAL A 101 -21.34 6.80 -25.89
C VAL A 101 -20.28 7.91 -25.95
N GLY A 102 -20.38 8.89 -25.04
CA GLY A 102 -19.41 9.98 -24.94
C GLY A 102 -18.00 9.48 -24.63
N PHE A 103 -17.87 8.55 -23.68
CA PHE A 103 -16.59 7.93 -23.32
C PHE A 103 -15.96 7.20 -24.51
N VAL A 104 -16.72 6.35 -25.20
CA VAL A 104 -16.22 5.59 -26.36
C VAL A 104 -15.73 6.51 -27.47
N LEU A 105 -16.50 7.56 -27.78
CA LEU A 105 -16.08 8.55 -28.78
C LEU A 105 -14.78 9.26 -28.39
N CYS A 106 -14.67 9.72 -27.15
CA CYS A 106 -13.45 10.35 -26.63
C CYS A 106 -12.22 9.43 -26.71
N VAL A 107 -12.37 8.16 -26.32
CA VAL A 107 -11.29 7.17 -26.40
C VAL A 107 -10.87 6.94 -27.86
N CYS A 108 -11.83 6.72 -28.76
CA CYS A 108 -11.55 6.53 -30.18
C CYS A 108 -10.84 7.73 -30.80
N ASP A 109 -11.33 8.95 -30.57
CA ASP A 109 -10.74 10.17 -31.12
C ASP A 109 -9.31 10.38 -30.60
N TYR A 110 -9.04 10.13 -29.30
CA TYR A 110 -7.69 10.24 -28.74
C TYR A 110 -6.67 9.36 -29.48
N PHE A 111 -7.00 8.08 -29.71
CA PHE A 111 -6.07 7.17 -30.38
C PHE A 111 -5.95 7.43 -31.88
N LEU A 112 -7.01 7.93 -32.53
CA LEU A 112 -6.95 8.39 -33.92
C LEU A 112 -6.03 9.60 -34.07
N ASP A 113 -6.16 10.58 -33.18
CA ASP A 113 -5.29 11.76 -33.14
C ASP A 113 -3.83 11.38 -32.88
N LEU A 114 -3.58 10.46 -31.95
CA LEU A 114 -2.24 9.95 -31.65
C LEU A 114 -1.60 9.33 -32.89
N LYS A 115 -2.36 8.48 -33.60
CA LYS A 115 -1.90 7.86 -34.85
C LYS A 115 -1.69 8.89 -35.97
N GLN A 116 -2.56 9.89 -36.07
CA GLN A 116 -2.41 10.97 -37.05
C GLN A 116 -1.12 11.76 -36.79
N ARG A 117 -0.82 12.09 -35.53
CA ARG A 117 0.44 12.75 -35.14
C ARG A 117 1.66 11.91 -35.50
N GLU A 118 1.60 10.59 -35.27
CA GLU A 118 2.68 9.68 -35.68
C GLU A 118 2.88 9.64 -37.20
N LEU A 119 1.79 9.67 -37.98
CA LEU A 119 1.87 9.69 -39.44
C LEU A 119 2.45 11.00 -39.98
N ILE A 120 2.06 12.13 -39.39
CA ILE A 120 2.63 13.46 -39.69
C ILE A 120 4.13 13.46 -39.35
N ALA A 121 4.52 12.94 -38.19
CA ALA A 121 5.93 12.84 -37.79
C ALA A 121 6.76 11.96 -38.74
N LYS A 122 6.13 10.97 -39.39
CA LYS A 122 6.75 10.11 -40.42
C LYS A 122 6.76 10.73 -41.82
N GLY A 123 6.16 11.92 -42.01
CA GLY A 123 6.09 12.61 -43.30
C GLY A 123 5.16 11.93 -44.32
N VAL A 124 4.19 11.14 -43.85
CA VAL A 124 3.21 10.44 -44.70
C VAL A 124 2.00 11.35 -45.03
N PHE A 125 1.93 12.53 -44.41
CA PHE A 125 0.90 13.55 -44.59
C PHE A 125 1.51 14.95 -44.59
#